data_AF-A0A226ECW0-F1
#
_entry.id   AF-A0A226ECW0-F1
#
_cell.length_a   1.000
_cell.length_b   1.000
_cell.length_c   1.000
_cell.angle_alpha   90.00
_cell.angle_beta   90.00
_cell.angle_gamma   90.00
#
_symmetry.space_group_name_H-M   'P 1'
#
loop_
_entity.id
_entity.type
_entity.pdbx_description
1 polymer ?
#
loop_
_entity_poly.entity_id
_entity_poly.type
_entity_poly.pdbx_seq_one_letter_code
_entity_poly.pdbx_strand_id
1 'polypeptide(L)'
;MVCNPFCCTSIRTGAKRIAIIDIVLFFITLAVSVGLEWSLFNSIPMRLVLFDDGVTSAETYEETSIMDDKEKHMVGKAVWIHVSHAIKSLSEYNHTMGYSLYMGLLIFMMGYFILEVWLCCILIRAASERRPEFCRKWIILRTILLIITLAFTGINLAQMQYTVTDIVAVPLNLLRIYSIFVVIQLRKKLRQMDPKLMF
;
A
#
# COMPACT_ATOMS: atom_id res chain seq x y z
N MET A 1 -14.56 -15.96 17.77
CA MET A 1 -15.19 -14.67 18.11
C MET A 1 -14.43 -13.55 17.40
N VAL A 2 -15.02 -12.91 16.39
CA VAL A 2 -14.40 -11.74 15.75
C VAL A 2 -14.57 -10.58 16.72
N CYS A 3 -13.46 -10.01 17.24
CA CYS A 3 -13.50 -8.78 18.03
C CYS A 3 -14.30 -7.73 17.26
N ASN A 4 -15.51 -7.42 17.74
CA ASN A 4 -16.37 -6.44 17.12
C ASN A 4 -15.88 -5.08 17.62
N PRO A 5 -15.25 -4.23 16.79
CA PRO A 5 -14.77 -2.92 17.23
C PRO A 5 -15.91 -1.98 17.67
N PHE A 6 -17.17 -2.41 17.50
CA PHE A 6 -18.38 -1.75 17.96
C PHE A 6 -19.01 -2.39 19.22
N CYS A 7 -18.35 -3.35 19.87
CA CYS A 7 -18.79 -3.79 21.19
C CYS A 7 -18.52 -2.65 22.17
N CYS A 8 -19.59 -2.06 22.74
CA CYS A 8 -19.56 -1.02 23.78
C CYS A 8 -19.27 0.43 23.37
N THR A 9 -19.08 0.77 22.08
CA THR A 9 -18.93 2.18 21.65
C THR A 9 -20.00 2.63 20.66
N SER A 10 -20.42 3.90 20.73
CA SER A 10 -21.27 4.54 19.72
C SER A 10 -20.73 4.30 18.30
N ILE A 11 -21.62 4.01 17.35
CA ILE A 11 -21.31 3.82 15.91
C ILE A 11 -20.41 4.94 15.37
N ARG A 12 -20.66 6.18 15.79
CA ARG A 12 -19.88 7.36 15.41
C ARG A 12 -18.43 7.26 15.89
N THR A 13 -18.23 6.82 17.13
CA THR A 13 -16.89 6.66 17.72
C THR A 13 -16.13 5.51 17.05
N GLY A 14 -16.80 4.39 16.76
CA GLY A 14 -16.20 3.27 16.05
C GLY A 14 -15.76 3.64 14.63
N ALA A 15 -16.60 4.37 13.88
CA ALA A 15 -16.24 4.84 12.53
C ALA A 15 -15.05 5.81 12.52
N LYS A 16 -14.99 6.72 13.51
CA LYS A 16 -13.83 7.62 13.68
C LYS A 16 -12.54 6.85 13.97
N ARG A 17 -12.59 5.84 14.85
CA ARG A 17 -11.41 5.01 15.16
C ARG A 17 -10.90 4.28 13.92
N ILE A 18 -11.80 3.71 13.11
CA ILE A 18 -11.43 3.04 11.86
C ILE A 18 -10.74 4.03 10.91
N ALA A 19 -11.30 5.22 10.71
CA ALA A 19 -10.70 6.24 9.85
C ALA A 19 -9.30 6.67 10.33
N ILE A 20 -9.12 6.87 11.64
CA ILE A 20 -7.80 7.22 12.21
C ILE A 20 -6.80 6.09 11.99
N ILE A 21 -7.19 4.84 12.27
CA ILE A 21 -6.33 3.67 12.05
C ILE A 21 -5.92 3.57 10.58
N ASP A 22 -6.86 3.81 9.66
CA ASP A 22 -6.59 3.75 8.21
C ASP A 22 -5.56 4.80 7.77
N ILE A 23 -5.68 6.03 8.28
CA ILE A 23 -4.71 7.11 8.03
C ILE A 23 -3.35 6.78 8.63
N VAL A 24 -3.31 6.28 9.88
CA VAL A 24 -2.05 5.89 10.53
C VAL A 24 -1.37 4.76 9.77
N LEU A 25 -2.11 3.74 9.34
CA LEU A 25 -1.59 2.66 8.52
C LEU A 25 -1.05 3.19 7.18
N PHE A 26 -1.72 4.16 6.56
CA PHE A 26 -1.20 4.82 5.36
C PHE A 26 0.14 5.51 5.62
N PHE A 27 0.26 6.31 6.68
CA PHE A 27 1.54 6.97 7.02
C PHE A 27 2.65 5.98 7.37
N ILE A 28 2.33 4.90 8.10
CA ILE A 28 3.30 3.83 8.37
C ILE A 28 3.76 3.19 7.06
N THR A 29 2.82 2.90 6.14
CA THR A 29 3.15 2.36 4.81
C THR A 29 4.12 3.27 4.09
N LEU A 30 3.80 4.56 4.02
CA LEU A 30 4.61 5.56 3.33
C LEU A 30 5.99 5.72 3.99
N ALA A 31 6.04 5.82 5.31
CA ALA A 31 7.29 5.96 6.06
C ALA A 31 8.19 4.73 5.91
N VAL A 32 7.62 3.52 5.94
CA VAL A 32 8.36 2.28 5.74
C VAL A 32 8.83 2.16 4.31
N SER A 33 7.98 2.45 3.31
CA SER A 33 8.40 2.44 1.90
C SER A 33 9.53 3.44 1.63
N VAL A 34 9.37 4.70 2.05
CA VAL A 34 10.38 5.76 1.84
C VAL A 34 11.64 5.48 2.65
N GLY A 35 11.53 5.04 3.91
CA GLY A 35 12.68 4.74 4.76
C GLY A 35 13.48 3.54 4.25
N LEU A 36 12.80 2.50 3.75
CA LEU A 36 13.45 1.34 3.15
C LEU A 36 14.07 1.70 1.79
N GLU A 37 13.41 2.51 0.98
CA GLU A 37 14.00 3.02 -0.27
C GLU A 37 15.24 3.84 0.03
N TRP A 38 15.17 4.79 0.97
CA TRP A 38 16.33 5.58 1.40
C TRP A 38 17.48 4.69 1.90
N SER A 39 17.16 3.64 2.65
CA SER A 39 18.13 2.64 3.06
C SER A 39 18.73 1.94 1.84
N LEU A 40 17.93 1.37 0.94
CA LEU A 40 18.39 0.65 -0.26
C LEU A 40 19.14 1.54 -1.26
N PHE A 41 18.87 2.84 -1.29
CA PHE A 41 19.62 3.80 -2.11
C PHE A 41 20.99 4.12 -1.53
N ASN A 42 21.11 4.16 -0.20
CA ASN A 42 22.35 4.52 0.50
C ASN A 42 23.17 3.29 0.94
N SER A 43 22.56 2.11 1.01
CA SER A 43 23.23 0.84 1.25
C SER A 43 23.28 0.08 -0.07
N ILE A 44 24.50 -0.32 -0.44
CA ILE A 44 24.88 -1.20 -1.56
C ILE A 44 23.79 -2.29 -1.74
N PRO A 45 23.30 -2.57 -2.97
CA PRO A 45 22.10 -3.38 -3.18
C PRO A 45 22.20 -4.72 -2.44
N MET A 46 21.36 -4.93 -1.44
CA MET A 46 21.31 -6.21 -0.73
C MET A 46 20.48 -7.21 -1.51
N ARG A 47 21.04 -8.39 -1.79
CA ARG A 47 20.33 -9.51 -2.41
C ARG A 47 19.81 -10.43 -1.32
N LEU A 48 18.50 -10.65 -1.29
CA LEU A 48 17.92 -11.79 -0.57
C LEU A 48 18.11 -13.03 -1.44
N VAL A 49 19.04 -13.90 -1.04
CA VAL A 49 19.26 -15.19 -1.70
C VAL A 49 18.48 -16.24 -0.90
N LEU A 50 17.54 -16.91 -1.55
CA LEU A 50 17.00 -18.16 -1.04
C LEU A 50 17.99 -19.27 -1.41
N PHE A 51 18.56 -19.91 -0.41
CA PHE A 51 19.37 -21.11 -0.61
C PHE A 51 18.45 -22.34 -0.69
N ASP A 52 18.88 -23.39 -1.39
CA ASP A 52 18.11 -24.64 -1.60
C ASP A 52 17.75 -25.36 -0.28
N ASP A 53 18.45 -25.01 0.80
CA ASP A 53 18.25 -25.45 2.18
C ASP A 53 17.13 -24.67 2.93
N GLY A 54 16.46 -23.73 2.26
CA GLY A 54 15.30 -23.01 2.78
C GLY A 54 15.65 -21.85 3.73
N VAL A 55 16.94 -21.53 3.87
CA VAL A 55 17.42 -20.39 4.64
C VAL A 55 17.51 -19.17 3.73
N THR A 56 16.90 -18.05 4.15
CA THR A 56 17.07 -16.74 3.51
C THR A 56 18.24 -16.01 4.15
N SER A 57 19.29 -15.73 3.36
CA SER A 57 20.37 -14.82 3.79
C SER A 57 20.28 -13.51 3.01
N ALA A 58 20.56 -12.40 3.70
CA ALA A 58 20.71 -11.09 3.09
C ALA A 58 22.20 -10.82 2.90
N GLU A 59 22.70 -10.93 1.67
CA GLU A 59 24.09 -10.66 1.34
C GLU A 59 24.25 -9.26 0.72
N THR A 60 25.29 -8.55 1.15
CA THR A 60 25.66 -7.24 0.62
C THR A 60 26.47 -7.42 -0.66
N TYR A 61 26.06 -6.78 -1.75
CA TYR A 61 26.69 -6.94 -3.07
C TYR A 61 28.03 -6.19 -3.14
N GLU A 62 29.14 -6.80 -2.73
CA GLU A 62 30.46 -6.21 -2.99
C GLU A 62 30.71 -6.15 -4.50
N GLU A 63 30.87 -4.95 -5.03
CA GLU A 63 31.13 -4.64 -6.45
C GLU A 63 32.56 -5.02 -6.87
N THR A 64 33.03 -6.21 -6.46
CA THR A 64 34.39 -6.69 -6.72
C THR A 64 34.38 -8.16 -7.13
N SER A 65 33.84 -8.44 -8.33
CA SER A 65 34.50 -9.32 -9.31
C SER A 65 33.55 -9.62 -10.46
N ILE A 66 33.97 -9.25 -11.68
CA ILE A 66 33.74 -9.93 -12.97
C ILE A 66 32.59 -10.97 -12.91
N MET A 67 31.35 -10.48 -12.92
CA MET A 67 30.18 -11.34 -13.10
C MET A 67 29.83 -11.36 -14.58
N ASP A 68 29.78 -12.57 -15.14
CA ASP A 68 29.44 -12.86 -16.53
C ASP A 68 28.08 -12.23 -16.88
N ASP A 69 27.94 -11.60 -18.06
CA ASP A 69 26.79 -10.76 -18.43
C ASP A 69 25.43 -11.49 -18.37
N LYS A 70 25.45 -12.83 -18.29
CA LYS A 70 24.27 -13.67 -18.11
C LYS A 70 23.73 -13.68 -16.68
N GLU A 71 24.55 -13.50 -15.65
CA GLU A 71 24.10 -13.45 -14.24
C GLU A 71 23.51 -12.09 -13.86
N LYS A 72 23.97 -11.01 -14.51
CA LYS A 72 23.36 -9.66 -14.43
C LYS A 72 21.89 -9.63 -14.85
N HIS A 73 21.45 -10.59 -15.67
CA HIS A 73 20.06 -10.72 -16.10
C HIS A 73 19.17 -11.47 -15.08
N MET A 74 19.75 -12.25 -14.17
CA MET A 74 19.00 -12.99 -13.13
C MET A 74 18.91 -12.24 -11.79
N VAL A 75 19.71 -11.19 -11.59
CA VAL A 75 19.47 -10.25 -10.49
C VAL A 75 18.17 -9.53 -10.83
N GLY A 76 17.06 -9.98 -10.22
CA GLY A 76 15.75 -9.36 -10.31
C GLY A 76 15.87 -7.88 -9.97
N LYS A 77 16.07 -7.06 -10.99
CA LYS A 77 16.14 -5.61 -10.88
C LYS A 77 14.75 -5.18 -10.46
N ALA A 78 14.56 -5.01 -9.16
CA ALA A 78 13.35 -4.41 -8.59
C ALA A 78 12.92 -3.25 -9.49
N VAL A 79 11.63 -3.16 -9.85
CA VAL A 79 11.09 -2.05 -10.66
C VAL A 79 11.64 -0.71 -10.18
N TRP A 80 11.81 -0.55 -8.87
CA TRP A 80 12.39 0.64 -8.27
C TRP A 80 13.90 0.83 -8.48
N ILE A 81 14.70 -0.23 -8.59
CA ILE A 81 16.09 -0.13 -9.06
C ILE A 81 16.10 0.28 -10.54
N HIS A 82 15.18 -0.22 -11.36
CA HIS A 82 15.08 0.23 -12.74
C HIS A 82 14.57 1.68 -12.87
N VAL A 83 13.59 2.09 -12.06
CA VAL A 83 13.07 3.46 -12.03
C VAL A 83 14.09 4.42 -11.43
N SER A 84 14.76 4.03 -10.35
CA SER A 84 15.82 4.86 -9.73
C SER A 84 17.06 4.95 -10.59
N HIS A 85 17.51 3.84 -11.19
CA HIS A 85 18.62 3.84 -12.13
C HIS A 85 18.24 4.55 -13.42
N ALA A 86 16.99 4.42 -13.89
CA ALA A 86 16.49 5.22 -15.01
C ALA A 86 16.47 6.70 -14.62
N ILE A 87 15.95 7.09 -13.46
CA ILE A 87 15.92 8.48 -12.98
C ILE A 87 17.34 9.01 -12.79
N LYS A 88 18.28 8.21 -12.28
CA LYS A 88 19.67 8.60 -12.07
C LYS A 88 20.43 8.71 -13.40
N SER A 89 20.28 7.72 -14.29
CA SER A 89 20.86 7.77 -15.64
C SER A 89 20.25 8.87 -16.50
N LEU A 90 18.94 9.12 -16.35
CA LEU A 90 18.25 10.24 -17.01
C LEU A 90 18.59 11.57 -16.35
N SER A 91 18.86 11.63 -15.05
CA SER A 91 19.31 12.84 -14.37
C SER A 91 20.71 13.21 -14.83
N GLU A 92 21.63 12.25 -14.92
CA GLU A 92 22.99 12.45 -15.42
C GLU A 92 23.02 12.84 -16.91
N TYR A 93 22.10 12.32 -17.72
CA TYR A 93 22.02 12.63 -19.15
C TYR A 93 21.15 13.85 -19.49
N ASN A 94 20.13 14.13 -18.67
CA ASN A 94 19.12 15.17 -18.90
C ASN A 94 18.33 15.49 -17.60
N HIS A 95 18.94 16.25 -16.68
CA HIS A 95 18.39 16.63 -15.37
C HIS A 95 16.88 16.97 -15.35
N THR A 96 16.36 17.58 -16.42
CA THR A 96 14.96 17.97 -16.58
C THR A 96 13.99 16.78 -16.60
N MET A 97 14.37 15.64 -17.18
CA MET A 97 13.47 14.48 -17.33
C MET A 97 13.38 13.66 -16.03
N GLY A 98 14.50 13.49 -15.32
CA GLY A 98 14.52 12.86 -14.00
C GLY A 98 13.66 13.63 -12.98
N TYR A 99 13.79 14.96 -12.96
CA TYR A 99 12.97 15.82 -12.09
C TYR A 99 11.47 15.73 -12.43
N SER A 100 11.13 15.70 -13.73
CA SER A 100 9.72 15.58 -14.16
C SER A 100 9.07 14.27 -13.70
N LEU A 101 9.78 13.14 -13.79
CA LEU A 101 9.29 11.84 -13.30
C LEU A 101 9.10 11.83 -11.77
N TYR A 102 10.08 12.38 -11.04
CA TYR A 102 9.99 12.51 -9.59
C TYR A 102 8.79 13.37 -9.16
N MET A 103 8.60 14.53 -9.80
CA MET A 103 7.45 15.40 -9.53
C MET A 103 6.12 14.71 -9.87
N GLY A 104 6.08 13.92 -10.95
CA GLY A 104 4.91 13.11 -11.32
C GLY A 104 4.55 12.08 -10.23
N LEU A 105 5.54 11.37 -9.69
CA LEU A 105 5.34 10.43 -8.57
C LEU A 105 4.83 11.15 -7.31
N LEU A 106 5.39 12.32 -7.00
CA LEU A 106 4.98 13.11 -5.84
C LEU A 106 3.53 13.59 -5.97
N ILE A 107 3.12 14.07 -7.15
CA ILE A 107 1.73 14.45 -7.46
C ILE A 107 0.80 13.25 -7.31
N PHE A 108 1.19 12.09 -7.82
CA PHE A 108 0.40 10.86 -7.69
C PHE A 108 0.21 10.46 -6.21
N MET A 109 1.28 10.51 -5.41
CA MET A 109 1.25 10.21 -3.98
C MET A 109 0.35 11.19 -3.21
N MET A 110 0.44 12.49 -3.52
CA MET A 110 -0.45 13.51 -2.94
C MET A 110 -1.91 13.28 -3.33
N GLY A 111 -2.17 12.94 -4.60
CA GLY A 111 -3.51 12.60 -5.08
C GLY A 111 -4.10 11.40 -4.34
N TYR A 112 -3.29 10.35 -4.13
CA TYR A 112 -3.69 9.19 -3.34
C TYR A 112 -3.99 9.56 -1.88
N PHE A 113 -3.17 10.39 -1.24
CA PHE A 113 -3.42 10.87 0.13
C PHE A 113 -4.73 11.67 0.25
N ILE A 114 -4.99 12.58 -0.68
CA ILE A 114 -6.25 13.34 -0.71
C ILE A 114 -7.44 12.38 -0.83
N LEU A 115 -7.31 11.34 -1.66
CA LEU A 115 -8.35 10.32 -1.83
C LEU A 115 -8.58 9.50 -0.55
N GLU A 116 -7.52 9.12 0.16
CA GLU A 116 -7.59 8.44 1.47
C GLU A 116 -8.31 9.30 2.54
N VAL A 117 -7.94 10.58 2.64
CA VAL A 117 -8.61 11.53 3.55
C VAL A 117 -10.08 11.70 3.16
N TRP A 118 -10.37 11.80 1.87
CA TRP A 118 -11.74 11.91 1.35
C TRP A 118 -12.59 10.67 1.69
N LEU A 119 -12.03 9.47 1.54
CA LEU A 119 -12.65 8.22 1.98
C LEU A 119 -12.95 8.23 3.47
N CYS A 120 -12.00 8.66 4.30
CA CYS A 120 -12.21 8.78 5.75
C CYS A 120 -13.37 9.73 6.08
N CYS A 121 -13.45 10.87 5.39
CA CYS A 121 -14.55 11.82 5.53
C CYS A 121 -15.90 11.20 5.15
N ILE A 122 -15.96 10.41 4.06
CA ILE A 122 -17.19 9.68 3.66
C ILE A 122 -17.62 8.70 4.76
N LEU A 123 -16.68 7.96 5.36
CA LEU A 123 -17.00 6.98 6.41
C LEU A 123 -17.55 7.67 7.67
N ILE A 124 -16.92 8.78 8.09
CA ILE A 124 -17.39 9.58 9.23
C ILE A 124 -18.77 10.16 8.94
N ARG A 125 -18.99 10.67 7.72
CA ARG A 125 -20.28 11.21 7.28
C ARG A 125 -21.35 10.12 7.27
N ALA A 126 -21.03 8.92 6.77
CA ALA A 126 -21.93 7.77 6.78
C ALA A 126 -22.39 7.40 8.21
N ALA A 127 -21.46 7.42 9.16
CA ALA A 127 -21.75 7.14 10.56
C ALA A 127 -22.53 8.27 11.26
N SER A 128 -22.30 9.53 10.86
CA SER A 128 -22.96 10.70 11.44
C SER A 128 -24.40 10.85 10.93
N GLU A 129 -24.61 10.72 9.62
CA GLU A 129 -25.93 10.83 8.98
C GLU A 129 -26.73 9.52 9.04
N ARG A 130 -26.11 8.42 9.50
CA ARG A 130 -26.69 7.06 9.58
C ARG A 130 -27.22 6.53 8.24
N ARG A 131 -26.73 7.08 7.12
CA ARG A 131 -27.17 6.70 5.77
C ARG A 131 -26.31 5.57 5.20
N PRO A 132 -26.88 4.39 4.90
CA PRO A 132 -26.11 3.22 4.44
C PRO A 132 -25.53 3.40 3.02
N GLU A 133 -26.03 4.36 2.25
CA GLU A 133 -25.56 4.68 0.90
C GLU A 133 -24.10 5.15 0.89
N PHE A 134 -23.71 5.98 1.85
CA PHE A 134 -22.33 6.45 1.96
C PHE A 134 -21.38 5.31 2.34
N CYS A 135 -21.80 4.39 3.22
CA CYS A 135 -21.04 3.17 3.48
C CYS A 135 -20.87 2.32 2.21
N ARG A 136 -21.91 2.21 1.37
CA ARG A 136 -21.81 1.48 0.09
C ARG A 136 -20.81 2.14 -0.86
N LYS A 137 -20.87 3.47 -1.02
CA LYS A 137 -19.92 4.23 -1.85
C LYS A 137 -18.48 4.05 -1.36
N TRP A 138 -18.28 4.14 -0.04
CA TRP A 138 -16.98 3.91 0.59
C TRP A 138 -16.44 2.51 0.31
N ILE A 139 -17.25 1.47 0.53
CA ILE A 139 -16.86 0.07 0.28
C ILE A 139 -16.46 -0.12 -1.19
N ILE A 140 -17.27 0.36 -2.14
CA ILE A 140 -16.98 0.20 -3.57
C ILE A 140 -15.66 0.86 -3.94
N LEU A 141 -15.46 2.13 -3.55
CA LEU A 141 -14.25 2.86 -3.89
C LEU A 141 -13.01 2.21 -3.25
N ARG A 142 -13.12 1.79 -1.97
CA ARG A 142 -12.04 1.10 -1.27
C ARG A 142 -11.67 -0.23 -1.92
N THR A 143 -12.67 -1.01 -2.35
CA THR A 143 -12.45 -2.28 -3.06
C THR A 143 -11.74 -2.06 -4.40
N ILE A 144 -12.10 -1.01 -5.16
CA ILE A 144 -11.41 -0.69 -6.43
C ILE A 144 -9.94 -0.38 -6.17
N LEU A 145 -9.62 0.46 -5.19
CA LEU A 145 -8.22 0.76 -4.82
C LEU A 145 -7.45 -0.48 -4.38
N LEU A 146 -8.11 -1.35 -3.61
CA LEU A 146 -7.52 -2.61 -3.16
C LEU A 146 -7.21 -3.54 -4.35
N ILE A 147 -8.12 -3.65 -5.33
CA ILE A 147 -7.88 -4.45 -6.54
C ILE A 147 -6.70 -3.90 -7.33
N ILE A 148 -6.63 -2.58 -7.51
CA ILE A 148 -5.52 -1.94 -8.24
C ILE A 148 -4.18 -2.19 -7.53
N THR A 149 -4.13 -2.00 -6.21
CA THR A 149 -2.91 -2.23 -5.43
C THR A 149 -2.49 -3.70 -5.40
N LEU A 150 -3.44 -4.63 -5.28
CA LEU A 150 -3.17 -6.06 -5.37
C LEU A 150 -2.73 -6.49 -6.77
N ALA A 151 -3.30 -5.91 -7.83
CA ALA A 151 -2.87 -6.18 -9.21
C ALA A 151 -1.43 -5.72 -9.44
N PHE A 152 -1.08 -4.51 -8.96
CA PHE A 152 0.29 -4.01 -9.05
C PHE A 152 1.27 -4.89 -8.27
N THR A 153 0.92 -5.26 -7.03
CA THR A 153 1.71 -6.19 -6.21
C THR A 153 1.85 -7.55 -6.88
N GLY A 154 0.76 -8.07 -7.49
CA GLY A 154 0.75 -9.35 -8.19
C GLY A 154 1.61 -9.35 -9.47
N ILE A 155 1.63 -8.24 -10.21
CA ILE A 155 2.53 -8.07 -11.37
C ILE A 155 4.00 -8.08 -10.92
N ASN A 156 4.34 -7.37 -9.83
CA ASN A 156 5.69 -7.37 -9.27
C ASN A 156 6.12 -8.78 -8.83
N LEU A 157 5.24 -9.50 -8.11
CA LEU A 157 5.49 -10.88 -7.70
C LEU A 157 5.66 -11.82 -8.90
N ALA A 158 4.83 -11.68 -9.94
CA ALA A 158 4.91 -12.52 -11.15
C ALA A 158 6.23 -12.32 -11.92
N GLN A 159 6.81 -11.13 -11.83
CA GLN A 159 8.12 -10.82 -12.41
C GLN A 159 9.30 -11.31 -11.55
N MET A 160 9.03 -12.04 -10.45
CA MET A 160 10.03 -12.47 -9.45
C MET A 160 10.80 -11.29 -8.84
N GLN A 161 10.26 -10.09 -8.92
CA GLN A 161 10.84 -8.88 -8.36
C GLN A 161 10.25 -8.67 -6.99
N TYR A 162 10.71 -9.47 -6.03
CA TYR A 162 10.33 -9.30 -4.63
C TYR A 162 10.96 -8.03 -4.09
N THR A 163 10.18 -6.96 -4.03
CA THR A 163 10.62 -5.76 -3.31
C THR A 163 10.24 -5.87 -1.84
N VAL A 164 11.06 -5.29 -0.96
CA VAL A 164 10.71 -5.21 0.48
C VAL A 164 9.38 -4.46 0.65
N THR A 165 9.08 -3.53 -0.25
CA THR A 165 7.81 -2.84 -0.36
C THR A 165 6.64 -3.81 -0.56
N ASP A 166 6.78 -4.85 -1.38
CA ASP A 166 5.74 -5.87 -1.57
C ASP A 166 5.54 -6.70 -0.29
N ILE A 167 6.63 -7.06 0.41
CA ILE A 167 6.58 -7.82 1.68
C ILE A 167 5.80 -7.05 2.75
N VAL A 168 5.96 -5.72 2.81
CA VAL A 168 5.23 -4.85 3.73
C VAL A 168 3.81 -4.54 3.23
N ALA A 169 3.63 -4.40 1.92
CA ALA A 169 2.33 -4.08 1.31
C ALA A 169 1.31 -5.22 1.48
N VAL A 170 1.74 -6.49 1.43
CA VAL A 170 0.86 -7.65 1.61
C VAL A 170 0.11 -7.64 2.95
N PRO A 171 0.77 -7.58 4.14
CA PRO A 171 0.07 -7.54 5.43
C PRO A 171 -0.78 -6.27 5.60
N LEU A 172 -0.35 -5.14 5.03
CA LEU A 172 -1.16 -3.91 5.03
C LEU A 172 -2.43 -4.06 4.20
N ASN A 173 -2.35 -4.70 3.04
CA ASN A 173 -3.53 -5.01 2.21
C ASN A 173 -4.49 -5.96 2.93
N LEU A 174 -3.99 -6.91 3.73
CA LEU A 174 -4.82 -7.75 4.61
C LEU A 174 -5.55 -6.91 5.69
N LEU A 175 -4.87 -5.96 6.33
CA LEU A 175 -5.51 -5.03 7.27
C LEU A 175 -6.58 -4.17 6.59
N ARG A 176 -6.34 -3.73 5.34
CA ARG A 176 -7.33 -3.02 4.54
C ARG A 176 -8.54 -3.88 4.21
N ILE A 177 -8.36 -5.15 3.85
CA ILE A 177 -9.45 -6.11 3.68
C ILE A 177 -10.26 -6.24 4.96
N TYR A 178 -9.59 -6.38 6.11
CA TYR A 178 -10.25 -6.44 7.41
C TYR A 178 -11.12 -5.19 7.67
N SER A 179 -10.61 -4.00 7.35
CA SER A 179 -11.36 -2.74 7.47
C SER A 179 -12.67 -2.76 6.66
N ILE A 180 -12.64 -3.29 5.42
CA ILE A 180 -13.84 -3.45 4.58
C ILE A 180 -14.86 -4.38 5.26
N PHE A 181 -14.42 -5.52 5.80
CA PHE A 181 -15.31 -6.41 6.54
C PHE A 181 -15.97 -5.71 7.74
N VAL A 182 -15.22 -4.91 8.48
CA VAL A 182 -15.74 -4.13 9.61
C VAL A 182 -16.80 -3.12 9.14
N VAL A 183 -16.56 -2.40 8.04
CA VAL A 183 -17.53 -1.44 7.49
C VAL A 183 -18.76 -2.13 6.91
N ILE A 184 -18.64 -3.35 6.36
CA ILE A 184 -19.79 -4.16 5.95
C ILE A 184 -20.66 -4.50 7.17
N GLN A 185 -20.05 -4.89 8.30
CA GLN A 185 -20.80 -5.15 9.54
C GLN A 185 -21.48 -3.87 10.06
N LEU A 186 -20.81 -2.72 9.96
CA LEU A 186 -21.39 -1.42 10.31
C LEU A 186 -22.62 -1.11 9.45
N ARG A 187 -22.54 -1.32 8.14
CA ARG A 187 -23.66 -1.13 7.21
C ARG A 187 -24.85 -2.04 7.56
N LYS A 188 -24.60 -3.31 7.91
CA LYS A 188 -25.66 -4.24 8.34
C LYS A 188 -26.36 -3.73 9.60
N LYS A 189 -25.60 -3.27 10.60
CA LYS A 189 -26.16 -2.68 11.83
C LYS A 189 -26.98 -1.41 11.55
N LEU A 190 -26.49 -0.52 10.69
CA LEU A 190 -27.23 0.70 10.30
C LEU A 190 -28.58 0.37 9.64
N ARG A 191 -28.61 -0.64 8.76
CA ARG A 191 -29.85 -1.09 8.12
C ARG A 191 -30.85 -1.69 9.12
N GLN A 192 -30.39 -2.38 10.16
CA GLN A 192 -31.26 -2.94 11.20
C GLN A 192 -31.89 -1.86 12.08
N MET A 193 -31.21 -0.73 12.28
CA MET A 193 -31.70 0.37 13.12
C MET A 193 -32.73 1.26 12.41
N ASP A 194 -32.84 1.18 11.08
CA ASP A 194 -33.77 2.01 10.30
C ASP A 194 -34.52 1.15 9.26
N PRO A 195 -35.59 0.44 9.68
CA PRO A 195 -36.33 -0.49 8.82
C PRO A 195 -37.04 0.20 7.64
N LYS A 196 -37.16 1.53 7.66
CA LYS A 196 -37.75 2.32 6.57
C LYS A 196 -36.85 2.41 5.33
N LEU A 197 -35.57 2.02 5.44
CA LEU A 197 -34.57 2.04 4.37
C LEU A 197 -34.34 0.66 3.71
N MET A 198 -35.28 -0.28 3.85
CA MET A 198 -35.19 -1.61 3.20
C MET A 198 -35.70 -1.65 1.75
N PHE A 199 -36.19 -0.53 1.21
CA PHE A 199 -36.63 -0.39 -0.18
C PHE A 199 -35.59 0.36 -1.01
#